data_AF-A0A2G5IYK8-F1
#
_entry.id   AF-A0A2G5IYK8-F1
#
_cell.length_a   1.000
_cell.length_b   1.000
_cell.length_c   1.000
_cell.angle_alpha   90.00
_cell.angle_beta   90.00
_cell.angle_gamma   90.00
#
_symmetry.space_group_name_H-M   'P 1'
#
loop_
_entity.id
_entity.type
_entity.pdbx_description
1 polymer ?
#
loop_
_entity_poly.entity_id
_entity_poly.type
_entity_poly.pdbx_seq_one_letter_code
_entity_poly.pdbx_strand_id
1 'polypeptide(L)'
;MRTHRSRPKSGWTPVSNRDVAQNYTLSLKAKGMLLTLLSHPDGGGMTIERLAYLHKAAGGKGEGEHAIREGLKELRAAGLVAQTKERKDGRWRTTTAVSDTPEGLLSLLKQLAPGSDFQGA
;
A
#
# COMPACT_ATOMS: atom_id res chain seq x y z
N MET A 1 -0.39 -21.80 19.59
CA MET A 1 -0.93 -21.80 18.21
C MET A 1 -0.17 -22.81 17.37
N ARG A 2 -0.84 -23.64 16.56
CA ARG A 2 -0.21 -24.44 15.49
C ARG A 2 -0.53 -23.77 14.14
N THR A 3 0.43 -23.67 13.23
CA THR A 3 0.26 -22.95 11.95
C THR A 3 0.62 -23.82 10.76
N HIS A 4 -0.20 -23.80 9.72
CA HIS A 4 0.11 -24.31 8.39
C HIS A 4 0.27 -23.12 7.43
N ARG A 5 1.32 -23.10 6.59
CA ARG A 5 1.56 -22.04 5.61
C ARG A 5 1.60 -22.66 4.22
N SER A 6 0.66 -22.29 3.36
CA SER A 6 0.75 -22.63 1.94
C SER A 6 1.90 -21.85 1.29
N ARG A 7 2.62 -22.49 0.35
CA ARG A 7 3.68 -21.87 -0.48
C ARG A 7 3.44 -22.16 -1.96
N PRO A 8 2.38 -21.59 -2.55
CA PRO A 8 2.07 -21.80 -3.96
C PRO A 8 2.96 -20.95 -4.87
N LYS A 9 2.97 -21.29 -6.15
CA LYS A 9 3.81 -20.63 -7.17
C LYS A 9 3.22 -19.32 -7.71
N SER A 10 1.91 -19.11 -7.57
CA SER A 10 1.21 -17.93 -8.10
C SER A 10 -0.06 -17.63 -7.30
N GLY A 11 -0.59 -16.41 -7.42
CA GLY A 11 -1.85 -15.98 -6.77
C GLY A 11 -1.73 -15.59 -5.29
N TRP A 12 -0.50 -15.41 -4.79
CA TRP A 12 -0.23 -15.04 -3.40
C TRP A 12 0.60 -13.77 -3.33
N THR A 13 0.30 -12.95 -2.33
CA THR A 13 1.04 -11.72 -2.03
C THR A 13 1.98 -11.98 -0.86
N PRO A 14 3.30 -12.06 -1.06
CA PRO A 14 4.26 -12.08 0.03
C PRO A 14 4.33 -10.69 0.68
N VAL A 15 4.64 -10.66 1.98
CA VAL A 15 4.92 -9.43 2.72
C VAL A 15 6.07 -9.64 3.71
N SER A 16 6.86 -8.60 3.95
CA SER A 16 7.91 -8.59 4.98
C SER A 16 7.34 -8.95 6.36
N ASN A 17 7.99 -9.91 7.03
CA ASN A 17 7.66 -10.17 8.44
C ASN A 17 8.07 -9.00 9.33
N ARG A 18 9.27 -8.45 9.13
CA ARG A 18 9.82 -7.39 9.99
C ARG A 18 8.98 -6.11 9.89
N ASP A 19 8.71 -5.67 8.67
CA ASP A 19 8.17 -4.32 8.42
C ASP A 19 6.63 -4.32 8.42
N VAL A 20 6.00 -5.47 8.16
CA VAL A 20 4.54 -5.60 8.08
C VAL A 20 3.97 -6.60 9.08
N ALA A 21 4.21 -7.90 8.89
CA ALA A 21 3.42 -8.93 9.59
C ALA A 21 3.65 -8.93 11.11
N GLN A 22 4.91 -8.84 11.52
CA GLN A 22 5.38 -8.80 12.91
C GLN A 22 5.67 -7.37 13.38
N ASN A 23 5.40 -6.36 12.56
CA ASN A 23 5.47 -4.97 13.01
C ASN A 23 4.27 -4.67 13.91
N TYR A 24 4.48 -4.63 15.22
CA TYR A 24 3.41 -4.41 16.21
C TYR A 24 2.99 -2.94 16.36
N THR A 25 3.69 -1.99 15.71
CA THR A 25 3.26 -0.58 15.72
C THR A 25 2.16 -0.30 14.69
N LEU A 26 1.98 -1.18 13.71
CA LEU A 26 0.90 -1.11 12.73
C LEU A 26 -0.37 -1.76 13.28
N SER A 27 -1.50 -1.08 13.11
CA SER A 27 -2.79 -1.69 13.38
C SER A 27 -3.05 -2.88 12.45
N LEU A 28 -3.82 -3.88 12.92
CA LEU A 28 -4.25 -5.00 12.07
C LEU A 28 -5.02 -4.51 10.83
N LYS A 29 -5.69 -3.36 10.94
CA LYS A 29 -6.38 -2.69 9.84
C LYS A 29 -5.41 -2.20 8.77
N ALA A 30 -4.38 -1.45 9.17
CA ALA A 30 -3.33 -0.99 8.25
C ALA A 30 -2.66 -2.17 7.53
N LYS A 31 -2.36 -3.26 8.26
CA LYS A 31 -1.80 -4.50 7.66
C LYS A 31 -2.74 -5.11 6.62
N GLY A 32 -4.03 -5.24 6.94
CA GLY A 32 -5.04 -5.75 6.01
C GLY A 32 -5.15 -4.89 4.76
N MET A 33 -5.18 -3.56 4.92
CA MET A 33 -5.21 -2.62 3.80
C MET A 33 -3.98 -2.75 2.90
N LEU A 34 -2.78 -2.84 3.49
CA LEU A 34 -1.54 -3.00 2.74
C LEU A 34 -1.54 -4.31 1.92
N LEU A 35 -1.96 -5.41 2.54
CA LEU A 35 -2.08 -6.70 1.86
C LEU A 35 -3.04 -6.61 0.67
N THR A 36 -4.18 -5.93 0.83
CA THR A 36 -5.12 -5.75 -0.27
C THR A 36 -4.56 -4.85 -1.37
N LEU A 37 -3.81 -3.80 -1.06
CA LEU A 37 -3.17 -2.98 -2.09
C LEU A 37 -2.14 -3.80 -2.89
N LEU A 38 -1.29 -4.57 -2.21
CA LEU A 38 -0.25 -5.40 -2.81
C LEU A 38 -0.79 -6.61 -3.58
N SER A 39 -2.05 -7.00 -3.39
CA SER A 39 -2.68 -8.08 -4.17
C SER A 39 -3.19 -7.64 -5.55
N HIS A 40 -3.15 -6.35 -5.84
CA HIS A 40 -3.55 -5.82 -7.14
C HIS A 40 -2.35 -5.71 -8.08
N PRO A 41 -2.55 -5.89 -9.40
CA PRO A 41 -1.49 -5.70 -10.37
C PRO A 41 -1.02 -4.25 -10.38
N ASP A 42 0.30 -4.07 -10.56
CA ASP A 42 0.90 -2.76 -10.74
C ASP A 42 0.28 -2.03 -11.95
N GLY A 43 0.12 -0.71 -11.83
CA GLY A 43 -0.53 0.12 -12.86
C GLY A 43 -2.03 -0.11 -13.05
N GLY A 44 -2.67 -1.03 -12.31
CA GLY A 44 -4.09 -1.37 -12.43
C GLY A 44 -5.07 -0.25 -12.02
N GLY A 45 -4.56 0.93 -11.67
CA GLY A 45 -5.38 2.08 -11.29
C GLY A 45 -6.17 1.89 -10.00
N MET A 46 -5.75 0.95 -9.14
CA MET A 46 -6.41 0.74 -7.86
C MET A 46 -6.22 1.97 -6.98
N THR A 47 -7.31 2.66 -6.69
CA THR A 47 -7.34 3.78 -5.75
C THR A 47 -7.96 3.35 -4.43
N ILE A 48 -7.71 4.15 -3.40
CA ILE A 48 -8.28 3.95 -2.06
C ILE A 48 -9.81 4.06 -2.09
N GLU A 49 -10.33 4.99 -2.88
CA GLU A 49 -11.76 5.20 -3.08
C GLU A 49 -12.38 3.97 -3.78
N ARG A 50 -11.66 3.42 -4.76
CA ARG A 50 -12.07 2.19 -5.44
C ARG A 50 -12.07 1.01 -4.47
N LEU A 51 -11.08 0.90 -3.59
CA LEU A 51 -11.02 -0.13 -2.56
C LEU A 51 -12.22 -0.03 -1.60
N ALA A 52 -12.51 1.17 -1.09
CA ALA A 52 -13.67 1.41 -0.23
C ALA A 52 -14.99 1.01 -0.91
N TYR A 53 -15.15 1.41 -2.18
CA TYR A 53 -16.30 1.07 -3.00
C TYR A 53 -16.46 -0.45 -3.16
N LEU A 54 -15.39 -1.16 -3.52
CA LEU A 54 -15.43 -2.61 -3.75
C LEU A 54 -15.83 -3.37 -2.48
N HIS A 55 -15.29 -3.01 -1.32
CA HIS A 55 -15.65 -3.65 -0.06
C HIS A 55 -17.12 -3.43 0.32
N LYS A 56 -17.65 -2.23 0.10
CA LYS A 56 -19.07 -1.91 0.32
C LYS A 56 -19.98 -2.67 -0.66
N ALA A 57 -19.61 -2.69 -1.94
CA ALA A 57 -20.37 -3.37 -2.99
C ALA A 57 -20.43 -4.89 -2.79
N ALA A 58 -19.38 -5.49 -2.23
CA ALA A 58 -19.32 -6.92 -1.92
C ALA A 58 -20.15 -7.33 -0.68
N GLY A 59 -20.89 -6.40 -0.04
CA GLY A 59 -21.67 -6.68 1.17
C GLY A 59 -20.81 -6.93 2.40
N GLY A 60 -19.50 -6.65 2.34
CA GLY A 60 -18.63 -6.70 3.49
C GLY A 60 -18.98 -5.61 4.50
N LYS A 61 -18.57 -5.78 5.76
CA LYS A 61 -18.72 -4.72 6.79
C LYS A 61 -18.07 -3.40 6.34
N GLY A 62 -17.10 -3.48 5.44
CA GLY A 62 -16.35 -2.34 4.92
C GLY A 62 -15.61 -1.60 6.03
N GLU A 63 -14.70 -0.74 5.65
CA GLU A 63 -14.21 0.28 6.58
C GLU A 63 -14.84 1.60 6.17
N GLY A 64 -15.26 2.39 7.17
CA GLY A 64 -15.68 3.75 6.92
C GLY A 64 -14.51 4.58 6.38
N GLU A 65 -14.80 5.66 5.66
CA GLU A 65 -13.80 6.54 5.05
C GLU A 65 -12.76 7.05 6.06
N HIS A 66 -13.19 7.38 7.28
CA HIS A 66 -12.29 7.76 8.38
C HIS A 66 -11.31 6.65 8.75
N ALA A 67 -11.78 5.41 8.85
CA ALA A 67 -10.94 4.26 9.20
C ALA A 67 -9.90 3.97 8.10
N ILE A 68 -10.30 4.12 6.84
CA ILE A 68 -9.40 3.98 5.70
C ILE A 68 -8.33 5.09 5.74
N ARG A 69 -8.71 6.33 6.00
CA ARG A 69 -7.76 7.46 6.11
C ARG A 69 -6.73 7.26 7.22
N GLU A 70 -7.16 6.81 8.40
CA GLU A 70 -6.24 6.52 9.51
C GLU A 70 -5.30 5.36 9.19
N GLY A 71 -5.81 4.27 8.60
CA GLY A 71 -4.96 3.15 8.17
C GLY A 71 -3.89 3.60 7.16
N LEU A 72 -4.23 4.47 6.22
CA LEU A 72 -3.25 5.03 5.27
C LEU A 72 -2.25 5.97 5.93
N LYS A 73 -2.67 6.73 6.94
CA LYS A 73 -1.77 7.60 7.70
C LYS A 73 -0.73 6.76 8.44
N GLU A 74 -1.14 5.66 9.05
CA GLU A 74 -0.22 4.68 9.66
C GLU A 74 0.77 4.11 8.63
N LEU A 75 0.26 3.67 7.47
CA LEU A 75 1.12 3.09 6.41
C LEU A 75 2.13 4.10 5.84
N ARG A 76 1.73 5.38 5.70
CA ARG A 76 2.66 6.45 5.32
C ARG A 76 3.71 6.70 6.39
N ALA A 77 3.31 6.76 7.66
CA ALA A 77 4.23 6.95 8.78
C ALA A 77 5.24 5.80 8.91
N ALA A 78 4.84 4.58 8.54
CA ALA A 78 5.72 3.41 8.50
C ALA A 78 6.59 3.33 7.23
N GLY A 79 6.44 4.25 6.27
CA GLY A 79 7.21 4.23 5.02
C GLY A 79 6.81 3.08 4.08
N LEU A 80 5.56 2.64 4.09
CA LEU A 80 5.06 1.53 3.26
C LEU A 80 4.14 1.99 2.12
N VAL A 81 3.62 3.21 2.23
CA VAL A 81 2.81 3.87 1.19
C VAL A 81 3.30 5.30 1.01
N ALA A 82 3.35 5.79 -0.22
CA ALA A 82 3.48 7.21 -0.50
C ALA A 82 2.60 7.63 -1.68
N GLN A 83 2.43 8.94 -1.85
CA GLN A 83 1.78 9.50 -3.02
C GLN A 83 2.73 10.48 -3.69
N THR A 84 2.92 10.34 -4.99
CA THR A 84 3.61 11.32 -5.83
C THR A 84 2.58 12.02 -6.70
N LYS A 85 2.82 13.30 -6.97
CA LYS A 85 2.02 14.09 -7.91
C LYS A 85 2.94 14.56 -9.02
N GLU A 86 2.66 14.12 -10.23
CA GLU A 86 3.35 14.58 -11.43
C GLU A 86 2.40 15.38 -12.31
N ARG A 87 2.94 16.38 -13.01
CA ARG A 87 2.19 17.09 -14.04
C ARG A 87 2.61 16.55 -15.39
N LYS A 88 1.71 15.82 -16.05
CA LYS A 88 1.94 15.22 -17.36
C LYS A 88 0.88 15.72 -18.33
N ASP A 89 1.30 16.28 -19.46
CA ASP A 89 0.43 16.83 -20.50
C ASP A 89 -0.56 17.89 -19.95
N GLY A 90 -0.07 18.74 -19.04
CA GLY A 90 -0.88 19.78 -18.39
C GLY A 90 -1.84 19.28 -17.31
N ARG A 91 -2.01 17.96 -17.13
CA ARG A 91 -2.87 17.36 -16.11
C ARG A 91 -2.08 16.82 -14.93
N TRP A 92 -2.61 17.00 -13.72
CA TRP A 92 -2.07 16.37 -12.53
C TRP A 92 -2.43 14.89 -12.53
N ARG A 93 -1.42 14.04 -12.36
CA ARG A 93 -1.57 12.61 -12.08
C ARG A 93 -1.05 12.35 -10.68
N THR A 94 -1.85 11.65 -9.88
CA THR A 94 -1.42 11.17 -8.56
C THR A 94 -1.13 9.69 -8.67
N THR A 95 0.09 9.29 -8.32
CA THR A 95 0.50 7.89 -8.27
C THR A 95 0.67 7.50 -6.82
N THR A 96 0.02 6.40 -6.41
CA THR A 96 0.21 5.84 -5.08
C THR A 96 1.25 4.73 -5.19
N ALA A 97 2.41 4.93 -4.56
CA ALA A 97 3.46 3.92 -4.44
C ALA A 97 3.22 3.09 -3.19
N VAL A 98 3.32 1.77 -3.31
CA VAL A 98 3.07 0.81 -2.23
C VAL A 98 4.18 -0.23 -2.22
N SER A 99 4.72 -0.53 -1.04
CA SER A 99 5.71 -1.58 -0.85
C SER A 99 5.50 -2.26 0.50
N ASP A 100 5.96 -3.50 0.63
CA ASP A 100 6.01 -4.22 1.90
C ASP A 100 7.31 -3.95 2.69
N THR A 101 8.19 -3.10 2.17
CA THR A 101 9.42 -2.64 2.84
C THR A 101 9.65 -1.14 2.60
N PRO A 102 10.21 -0.39 3.58
CA PRO A 102 10.61 1.00 3.37
C PRO A 102 11.61 1.17 2.23
N GLU A 103 12.59 0.27 2.10
CA GLU A 103 13.60 0.31 1.05
C GLU A 103 12.98 0.09 -0.34
N GLY A 104 12.03 -0.84 -0.44
CA GLY A 104 11.26 -1.06 -1.67
C GLY A 104 10.45 0.16 -2.07
N LEU A 105 9.81 0.84 -1.11
CA LEU A 105 9.08 2.08 -1.37
C LEU A 105 10.02 3.17 -1.89
N LEU A 106 11.17 3.39 -1.25
CA LEU A 106 12.15 4.37 -1.70
C LEU A 106 12.66 4.07 -3.11
N SER A 107 12.89 2.79 -3.44
CA SER A 107 13.24 2.37 -4.80
C SER A 107 12.15 2.73 -5.81
N LEU A 108 10.88 2.46 -5.47
CA LEU A 108 9.74 2.79 -6.34
C LEU A 108 9.63 4.29 -6.57
N LEU A 109 9.80 5.10 -5.51
CA LEU A 109 9.74 6.56 -5.60
C LEU A 109 10.83 7.14 -6.50
N LYS A 110 12.06 6.60 -6.44
CA LYS A 110 13.15 6.99 -7.34
C LYS A 110 12.83 6.69 -8.80
N GLN A 111 12.15 5.58 -9.08
CA GLN A 111 11.72 5.22 -10.44
C GLN A 111 10.61 6.14 -10.96
N LEU A 112 9.70 6.57 -10.08
CA LEU A 112 8.59 7.47 -10.43
C LEU A 112 9.06 8.94 -10.62
N ALA A 113 10.20 9.32 -10.07
CA ALA A 113 10.76 10.67 -10.18
C ALA A 113 12.26 10.62 -10.55
N PRO A 114 12.62 10.28 -11.80
CA PRO A 114 14.01 10.05 -12.22
C PRO A 114 14.90 11.32 -12.30
N GLY A 115 14.60 12.37 -11.53
CA GLY A 115 15.39 13.61 -11.47
C GLY A 115 15.29 14.39 -10.16
N SER A 116 14.64 13.84 -9.11
CA SER A 116 14.61 14.48 -7.80
C SER A 116 15.62 13.81 -6.87
N ASP A 117 16.72 14.51 -6.58
CA ASP A 117 17.62 14.19 -5.47
C ASP A 117 16.81 14.19 -4.16
N PHE A 118 16.36 13.02 -3.73
CA PHE A 118 15.81 12.84 -2.38
C PHE A 118 16.97 12.90 -1.39
N GLN A 119 17.30 14.11 -0.91
CA GLN A 119 18.08 14.32 0.30
C GLN A 119 17.17 14.04 1.49
N GLY A 120 17.34 12.87 2.12
CA GLY A 120 16.71 12.55 3.40
C GLY A 120 17.38 13.32 4.54
N ALA A 121 16.55 13.87 5.42
CA ALA A 121 16.92 14.34 6.76
C ALA A 121 16.37 13.36 7.79
#